data_AF-A0A1Z5J4Q5-F1
#
_entry.id   AF-A0A1Z5J4Q5-F1
#
_cell.length_a   1.000
_cell.length_b   1.000
_cell.length_c   1.000
_cell.angle_alpha   90.00
_cell.angle_beta   90.00
_cell.angle_gamma   90.00
#
_symmetry.space_group_name_H-M   'P 1'
#
loop_
_entity.id
_entity.type
_entity.pdbx_description
1 polymer ?
#
loop_
_entity_poly.entity_id
_entity_poly.type
_entity_poly.pdbx_seq_one_letter_code
_entity_poly.pdbx_strand_id
1 'polypeptide(L)'
;MKRGAALLSVESVLATIVILTLTSIVARLISAGLPVISQMGTQVITEVLALGCWWGLNHWYPKAKVSWWRSSEHHQWLLVLPVIVVLLGDSTLNPQFQFTLGYVIMAVFVGLSVGLFEEYVFRGILVTTLRQRYHVGPLMTVFLSGLMFSLVHLVNATGGSLTMTLVQMLEAIGLGSFFAAVYLVTGSLWLPIIAHGIIDGFDALAFGTLSNTAGMSIWTSLVYTVVFGVAAYWLLNTKRFNVVISTNGHSNLDFKRRPTETRPAIQRQSISSVKTLVAIAIPLAELGLGAVVADNVTNKWVRVILVDVIFFAGLCLAVYLYRDVLVSHWQRFKTHVGMGLLVAIGGVLLAYLVLAAVRQTLQYMGVASSGAMNVLSIQSAGMALVASLTTLMAPFAEEIVFRHALFYQWRGRGVLTWLMLIVSSVAFGLVHWNNFHGQLIQMIPYMCVGALFGLIYYFSRNIWQVILTHFLFDIIQVIAVVAMFIVAIVQRG
;
A
#
# COMPACT_ATOMS: atom_id res chain seq x y z
N MET A 1 6.69 -11.08 -14.69
CA MET A 1 7.43 -9.84 -15.01
C MET A 1 8.81 -10.23 -15.53
N LYS A 2 9.35 -9.57 -16.57
CA LYS A 2 10.70 -9.90 -17.09
C LYS A 2 11.75 -9.58 -16.02
N ARG A 3 12.76 -10.45 -15.82
CA ARG A 3 13.81 -10.29 -14.80
C ARG A 3 14.48 -8.90 -14.85
N GLY A 4 14.76 -8.39 -16.05
CA GLY A 4 15.36 -7.06 -16.23
C GLY A 4 14.48 -5.89 -15.78
N ALA A 5 13.16 -6.00 -15.82
CA ALA A 5 12.27 -4.95 -15.32
C ALA A 5 12.30 -4.85 -13.79
N ALA A 6 12.40 -5.99 -13.10
CA ALA A 6 12.53 -6.06 -11.66
C ALA A 6 13.88 -5.47 -11.22
N LEU A 7 14.97 -5.88 -11.88
CA LEU A 7 16.33 -5.38 -11.60
C LEU A 7 16.40 -3.87 -11.77
N LEU A 8 15.95 -3.33 -12.91
CA LEU A 8 15.92 -1.88 -13.12
C LEU A 8 15.15 -1.15 -12.01
N SER A 9 13.99 -1.67 -11.60
CA SER A 9 13.17 -1.04 -10.57
C SER A 9 13.93 -0.94 -9.24
N VAL A 10 14.58 -2.03 -8.81
CA VAL A 10 15.40 -2.07 -7.60
C VAL A 10 16.64 -1.18 -7.73
N GLU A 11 17.33 -1.21 -8.87
CA GLU A 11 18.50 -0.38 -9.14
C GLU A 11 18.14 1.11 -9.09
N SER A 12 16.99 1.52 -9.62
CA SER A 12 16.52 2.91 -9.54
C SER A 12 16.33 3.39 -8.10
N VAL A 13 15.91 2.53 -7.18
CA VAL A 13 15.79 2.86 -5.76
C VAL A 13 17.18 2.95 -5.12
N LEU A 14 17.99 1.91 -5.24
CA LEU A 14 19.30 1.83 -4.61
C LEU A 14 20.24 2.94 -5.09
N ALA A 15 20.30 3.17 -6.41
CA ALA A 15 21.11 4.24 -6.98
C ALA A 15 20.65 5.62 -6.52
N THR A 16 19.33 5.85 -6.42
CA THR A 16 18.78 7.11 -5.89
C THR A 16 19.19 7.34 -4.44
N ILE A 17 19.05 6.33 -3.58
CA ILE A 17 19.46 6.43 -2.16
C ILE A 17 20.96 6.73 -2.06
N VAL A 18 21.79 6.01 -2.80
CA VAL A 18 23.26 6.22 -2.78
C VAL A 18 23.61 7.62 -3.30
N ILE A 19 23.05 8.02 -4.44
CA ILE A 19 23.32 9.33 -5.04
C ILE A 19 22.90 10.45 -4.08
N LEU A 20 21.66 10.42 -3.57
CA LEU A 20 21.18 11.43 -2.60
C LEU A 20 22.03 11.47 -1.33
N THR A 21 22.47 10.32 -0.83
CA THR A 21 23.36 10.27 0.34
C THR A 21 24.67 10.98 0.04
N LEU A 22 25.32 10.65 -1.09
CA LEU A 22 26.59 11.25 -1.48
C LEU A 22 26.46 12.76 -1.76
N THR A 23 25.44 13.17 -2.52
CA THR A 23 25.24 14.58 -2.86
C THR A 23 24.84 15.39 -1.64
N SER A 24 24.11 14.82 -0.67
CA SER A 24 23.79 15.50 0.59
C SER A 24 25.02 15.70 1.48
N ILE A 25 25.98 14.77 1.48
CA ILE A 25 27.27 14.95 2.15
C ILE A 25 28.03 16.11 1.51
N VAL A 26 28.13 16.13 0.17
CA VAL A 26 28.81 17.20 -0.56
C VAL A 26 28.14 18.56 -0.32
N ALA A 27 26.81 18.62 -0.40
CA ALA A 27 26.05 19.85 -0.16
C ALA A 27 26.25 20.38 1.27
N ARG A 28 26.28 19.49 2.27
CA ARG A 28 26.58 19.86 3.67
C ARG A 28 27.99 20.39 3.83
N LEU A 29 28.99 19.80 3.17
CA LEU A 29 30.36 20.31 3.16
C LEU A 29 30.47 21.70 2.52
N ILE A 30 29.79 21.93 1.39
CA ILE A 30 29.70 23.25 0.75
C ILE A 30 29.05 24.26 1.70
N SER A 31 27.95 23.89 2.35
CA SER A 31 27.22 24.76 3.27
C SER A 31 28.02 25.07 4.54
N ALA A 32 28.84 24.13 5.03
CA ALA A 32 29.76 24.38 6.14
C ALA A 32 30.86 25.38 5.77
N GLY A 33 31.31 25.40 4.50
CA GLY A 33 32.26 26.38 3.99
C GLY A 33 31.64 27.75 3.64
N LEU A 34 30.32 27.82 3.46
CA LEU A 34 29.57 29.02 3.12
C LEU A 34 28.33 29.17 4.03
N PRO A 35 28.49 29.69 5.27
CA PRO A 35 27.43 29.71 6.29
C PRO A 35 26.18 30.53 5.92
N VAL A 36 26.21 31.28 4.81
CA VAL A 36 25.06 32.01 4.26
C VAL A 36 24.03 31.07 3.60
N ILE A 37 24.42 29.83 3.29
CA ILE A 37 23.53 28.84 2.68
C ILE A 37 22.57 28.31 3.75
N SER A 38 21.28 28.57 3.56
CA SER A 38 20.22 28.02 4.42
C SER A 38 20.09 26.51 4.26
N GLN A 39 19.43 25.84 5.21
CA GLN A 39 19.13 24.41 5.11
C GLN A 39 18.37 24.04 3.83
N MET A 40 17.39 24.87 3.41
CA MET A 40 16.70 24.69 2.13
C MET A 40 17.66 24.87 0.94
N GLY A 41 18.60 25.81 1.02
CA GLY A 41 19.66 25.97 0.03
C GLY A 41 20.55 24.73 -0.08
N THR A 42 20.92 24.12 1.05
CA THR A 42 21.63 22.84 1.08
C THR A 42 20.84 21.73 0.39
N GLN A 43 19.51 21.68 0.60
CA GLN A 43 18.66 20.71 -0.09
C GLN A 43 18.63 20.96 -1.60
N VAL A 44 18.44 22.20 -2.05
CA VAL A 44 18.48 22.54 -3.49
C VAL A 44 19.79 22.08 -4.13
N ILE A 45 20.94 22.32 -3.48
CA ILE A 45 22.25 21.86 -3.97
C ILE A 45 22.28 20.32 -4.04
N THR A 46 21.74 19.63 -3.03
CA THR A 46 21.65 18.16 -3.00
C THR A 46 20.88 17.62 -4.20
N GLU A 47 19.70 18.18 -4.48
CA GLU A 47 18.81 17.75 -5.57
C GLU A 47 19.41 18.05 -6.95
N VAL A 48 20.00 19.24 -7.13
CA VAL A 48 20.63 19.62 -8.40
C VAL A 48 21.83 18.72 -8.72
N LEU A 49 22.67 18.42 -7.71
CA LEU A 49 23.78 17.48 -7.88
C LEU A 49 23.26 16.07 -8.18
N ALA A 50 22.21 15.61 -7.48
CA ALA A 50 21.62 14.29 -7.68
C ALA A 50 21.02 14.14 -9.09
N LEU A 51 20.31 15.17 -9.56
CA LEU A 51 19.82 15.26 -10.93
C LEU A 51 20.98 15.20 -11.93
N GLY A 52 22.06 15.93 -11.70
CA GLY A 52 23.26 15.87 -12.54
C GLY A 52 23.85 14.47 -12.63
N CYS A 53 23.98 13.77 -11.50
CA CYS A 53 24.43 12.38 -11.45
C CYS A 53 23.51 11.44 -12.22
N TRP A 54 22.19 11.54 -12.04
CA TRP A 54 21.22 10.70 -12.73
C TRP A 54 21.10 11.02 -14.22
N TRP A 55 21.22 12.28 -14.60
CA TRP A 55 21.24 12.71 -16.00
C TRP A 55 22.48 12.15 -16.72
N GLY A 56 23.65 12.24 -16.07
CA GLY A 56 24.88 11.61 -16.54
C GLY A 56 24.74 10.10 -16.64
N LEU A 57 24.29 9.44 -15.56
CA LEU A 57 24.08 7.99 -15.52
C LEU A 57 23.19 7.53 -16.68
N ASN A 58 22.07 8.21 -16.92
CA ASN A 58 21.13 7.88 -17.98
C ASN A 58 21.76 7.90 -19.40
N HIS A 59 22.83 8.67 -19.63
CA HIS A 59 23.56 8.65 -20.90
C HIS A 59 24.18 7.27 -21.21
N TRP A 60 24.65 6.57 -20.18
CA TRP A 60 25.24 5.22 -20.29
C TRP A 60 24.24 4.12 -19.97
N TYR A 61 23.41 4.31 -18.95
CA TYR A 61 22.43 3.35 -18.45
C TYR A 61 21.36 4.07 -17.60
N PRO A 62 20.04 3.94 -17.88
CA PRO A 62 19.43 2.97 -18.80
C PRO A 62 19.31 3.41 -20.27
N LYS A 63 19.63 4.66 -20.62
CA LYS A 63 19.38 5.28 -21.93
C LYS A 63 17.89 5.53 -22.21
N ALA A 64 17.15 5.93 -21.19
CA ALA A 64 15.75 6.28 -21.32
C ALA A 64 15.58 7.56 -22.15
N LYS A 65 14.70 7.51 -23.15
CA LYS A 65 14.31 8.67 -23.96
C LYS A 65 13.22 9.46 -23.24
N VAL A 66 13.63 10.30 -22.30
CA VAL A 66 12.72 11.12 -21.49
C VAL A 66 11.97 12.12 -22.39
N SER A 67 10.64 12.02 -22.40
CA SER A 67 9.77 12.99 -23.06
C SER A 67 9.49 14.16 -22.12
N TRP A 68 10.01 15.34 -22.41
CA TRP A 68 9.89 16.52 -21.55
C TRP A 68 8.57 17.26 -21.72
N TRP A 69 8.14 17.44 -22.96
CA TRP A 69 6.94 18.20 -23.31
C TRP A 69 6.32 17.68 -24.60
N ARG A 70 4.99 17.52 -24.61
CA ARG A 70 4.23 17.18 -25.82
C ARG A 70 3.01 18.09 -25.95
N SER A 71 3.08 19.08 -26.83
CA SER A 71 2.15 20.24 -26.88
C SER A 71 0.77 19.98 -27.50
N SER A 72 0.31 18.73 -27.61
CA SER A 72 -0.83 18.45 -28.51
C SER A 72 -2.19 18.92 -28.00
N GLU A 73 -2.34 19.30 -26.72
CA GLU A 73 -3.61 19.69 -26.11
C GLU A 73 -3.40 20.76 -25.01
N HIS A 74 -3.94 21.98 -25.17
CA HIS A 74 -3.77 23.09 -24.21
C HIS A 74 -4.39 22.81 -22.82
N HIS A 75 -5.27 21.83 -22.70
CA HIS A 75 -5.99 21.51 -21.47
C HIS A 75 -5.32 20.40 -20.62
N GLN A 76 -4.14 19.90 -21.00
CA GLN A 76 -3.46 18.83 -20.25
C GLN A 76 -3.12 19.20 -18.80
N TRP A 77 -2.95 20.49 -18.50
CA TRP A 77 -2.76 21.01 -17.14
C TRP A 77 -3.92 20.68 -16.19
N LEU A 78 -5.14 20.48 -16.71
CA LEU A 78 -6.29 20.08 -15.90
C LEU A 78 -6.10 18.69 -15.27
N LEU A 79 -5.23 17.85 -15.85
CA LEU A 79 -4.96 16.50 -15.34
C LEU A 79 -4.20 16.51 -14.03
N VAL A 80 -3.53 17.60 -13.65
CA VAL A 80 -2.83 17.71 -12.37
C VAL A 80 -3.62 18.44 -11.29
N LEU A 81 -4.80 18.99 -11.61
CA LEU A 81 -5.69 19.64 -10.63
C LEU A 81 -6.06 18.78 -9.41
N PRO A 82 -6.16 17.43 -9.50
CA PRO A 82 -6.39 16.61 -8.31
C PRO A 82 -5.37 16.83 -7.18
N VAL A 83 -4.18 17.38 -7.46
CA VAL A 83 -3.18 17.79 -6.44
C VAL A 83 -3.74 18.80 -5.43
N ILE A 84 -4.77 19.58 -5.79
CA ILE A 84 -5.45 20.48 -4.84
C ILE A 84 -5.97 19.71 -3.62
N VAL A 85 -6.32 18.42 -3.76
CA VAL A 85 -6.74 17.57 -2.63
C VAL A 85 -5.64 17.44 -1.57
N VAL A 86 -4.37 17.39 -1.99
CA VAL A 86 -3.21 17.34 -1.07
C VAL A 86 -3.10 18.65 -0.33
N LEU A 87 -3.05 19.77 -1.07
CA LEU A 87 -2.95 21.11 -0.46
C LEU A 87 -4.07 21.38 0.55
N LEU A 88 -5.30 20.98 0.23
CA LEU A 88 -6.44 21.10 1.13
C LEU A 88 -6.31 20.18 2.35
N GLY A 89 -5.93 18.92 2.16
CA GLY A 89 -5.80 18.00 3.29
C GLY A 89 -4.65 18.37 4.21
N ASP A 90 -3.51 18.82 3.67
CA ASP A 90 -2.35 19.22 4.48
C ASP A 90 -2.63 20.52 5.24
N SER A 91 -3.47 21.40 4.69
CA SER A 91 -3.98 22.56 5.43
C SER A 91 -4.78 22.19 6.69
N THR A 92 -5.26 20.94 6.82
CA THR A 92 -5.97 20.45 8.02
C THR A 92 -5.03 19.90 9.10
N LEU A 93 -3.72 19.80 8.82
CA LEU A 93 -2.73 19.16 9.69
C LEU A 93 -1.97 20.16 10.56
N ASN A 94 -2.68 21.19 11.03
CA ASN A 94 -2.17 22.27 11.88
C ASN A 94 -0.92 22.98 11.30
N PRO A 95 -0.97 23.46 10.04
CA PRO A 95 0.17 24.10 9.39
C PRO A 95 0.60 25.38 10.13
N GLN A 96 1.90 25.66 10.13
CA GLN A 96 2.51 26.88 10.62
C GLN A 96 3.15 27.62 9.44
N PHE A 97 2.32 28.36 8.70
CA PHE A 97 2.76 28.97 7.45
C PHE A 97 3.79 30.10 7.65
N GLN A 98 4.85 30.08 6.83
CA GLN A 98 5.83 31.17 6.76
C GLN A 98 5.85 31.83 5.37
N PHE A 99 5.37 33.07 5.29
CA PHE A 99 5.20 33.81 4.03
C PHE A 99 6.21 34.93 3.79
N THR A 100 7.32 34.98 4.54
CA THR A 100 8.38 35.95 4.24
C THR A 100 8.90 35.73 2.81
N LEU A 101 9.03 36.80 2.03
CA LEU A 101 9.35 36.73 0.60
C LEU A 101 10.56 35.83 0.28
N GLY A 102 11.66 35.98 1.04
CA GLY A 102 12.84 35.13 0.86
C GLY A 102 12.58 33.65 1.13
N TYR A 103 11.72 33.33 2.09
CA TYR A 103 11.34 31.96 2.41
C TYR A 103 10.42 31.36 1.36
N VAL A 104 9.45 32.13 0.85
CA VAL A 104 8.57 31.71 -0.25
C VAL A 104 9.37 31.40 -1.52
N ILE A 105 10.31 32.28 -1.87
CA ILE A 105 11.20 32.06 -3.00
C ILE A 105 11.97 30.74 -2.82
N MET A 106 12.57 30.52 -1.64
CA MET A 106 13.31 29.29 -1.34
C MET A 106 12.42 28.04 -1.35
N ALA A 107 11.19 28.11 -0.85
CA ALA A 107 10.23 27.01 -0.85
C ALA A 107 9.86 26.59 -2.29
N VAL A 108 9.66 27.56 -3.19
CA VAL A 108 9.41 27.28 -4.62
C VAL A 108 10.62 26.63 -5.26
N PHE A 109 11.83 27.15 -5.01
CA PHE A 109 13.06 26.57 -5.58
C PHE A 109 13.30 25.16 -5.10
N VAL A 110 13.13 24.91 -3.80
CA VAL A 110 13.36 23.57 -3.25
C VAL A 110 12.32 22.58 -3.75
N GLY A 111 11.03 22.93 -3.72
CA GLY A 111 9.96 22.06 -4.23
C GLY A 111 10.15 21.72 -5.70
N LEU A 112 10.44 22.72 -6.56
CA LEU A 112 10.71 22.46 -7.97
C LEU A 112 11.99 21.64 -8.20
N SER A 113 13.02 21.81 -7.37
CA SER A 113 14.25 21.00 -7.49
C SER A 113 14.01 19.53 -7.15
N VAL A 114 13.25 19.25 -6.08
CA VAL A 114 12.85 17.89 -5.70
C VAL A 114 11.95 17.29 -6.78
N GLY A 115 10.89 18.01 -7.16
CA GLY A 115 9.97 17.57 -8.21
C GLY A 115 10.68 17.30 -9.54
N LEU A 116 11.65 18.14 -9.93
CA LEU A 116 12.45 17.90 -11.14
C LEU A 116 13.30 16.64 -11.01
N PHE A 117 14.01 16.48 -9.91
CA PHE A 117 14.88 15.35 -9.66
C PHE A 117 14.11 14.02 -9.63
N GLU A 118 13.13 13.93 -8.74
CA GLU A 118 12.45 12.66 -8.48
C GLU A 118 11.58 12.24 -9.66
N GLU A 119 10.86 13.16 -10.30
CA GLU A 119 10.08 12.84 -11.49
C GLU A 119 10.96 12.45 -12.67
N TYR A 120 12.16 13.06 -12.81
CA TYR A 120 13.12 12.64 -13.84
C TYR A 120 13.51 11.18 -13.67
N VAL A 121 13.81 10.73 -12.44
CA VAL A 121 14.19 9.35 -12.17
C VAL A 121 13.00 8.39 -12.32
N PHE A 122 11.91 8.65 -11.60
CA PHE A 122 10.84 7.66 -11.47
C PHE A 122 9.85 7.66 -12.62
N ARG A 123 9.68 8.79 -13.33
CA ARG A 123 8.76 8.91 -14.48
C ARG A 123 9.59 9.00 -15.75
N GLY A 124 10.51 9.95 -15.83
CA GLY A 124 11.37 10.12 -16.99
C GLY A 124 12.13 8.83 -17.35
N ILE A 125 12.91 8.29 -16.41
CA ILE A 125 13.76 7.11 -16.67
C ILE A 125 13.00 5.80 -16.47
N LEU A 126 12.46 5.57 -15.27
CA LEU A 126 11.92 4.26 -14.89
C LEU A 126 10.66 3.91 -15.71
N VAL A 127 9.64 4.79 -15.74
CA VAL A 127 8.40 4.54 -16.52
C VAL A 127 8.72 4.34 -18.01
N THR A 128 9.53 5.22 -18.60
CA THR A 128 9.92 5.11 -20.01
C THR A 128 10.61 3.78 -20.30
N THR A 129 11.57 3.37 -19.48
CA THR A 129 12.33 2.14 -19.71
C THR A 129 11.47 0.89 -19.49
N LEU A 130 10.61 0.89 -18.47
CA LEU A 130 9.65 -0.19 -18.23
C LEU A 130 8.70 -0.38 -19.44
N ARG A 131 8.24 0.71 -20.05
CA ARG A 131 7.36 0.68 -21.22
C ARG A 131 8.10 0.31 -22.51
N GLN A 132 9.15 1.05 -22.86
CA GLN A 132 9.78 0.97 -24.18
C GLN A 132 10.78 -0.19 -24.28
N ARG A 133 11.59 -0.43 -23.26
CA ARG A 133 12.56 -1.54 -23.27
C ARG A 133 11.93 -2.83 -22.79
N TYR A 134 11.25 -2.82 -21.65
CA TYR A 134 10.76 -4.06 -21.04
C TYR A 134 9.34 -4.45 -21.42
N HIS A 135 8.58 -3.55 -22.08
CA HIS A 135 7.22 -3.80 -22.55
C HIS A 135 6.24 -4.17 -21.41
N VAL A 136 6.48 -3.63 -20.21
CA VAL A 136 5.60 -3.81 -19.04
C VAL A 136 4.30 -3.06 -19.30
N GLY A 137 3.14 -3.67 -19.03
CA GLY A 137 1.81 -3.05 -19.27
C GLY A 137 1.58 -1.75 -18.47
N PRO A 138 0.72 -0.82 -18.92
CA PRO A 138 0.59 0.52 -18.32
C PRO A 138 0.27 0.51 -16.83
N LEU A 139 -0.71 -0.29 -16.40
CA LEU A 139 -1.10 -0.41 -14.99
C LEU A 139 0.04 -0.91 -14.10
N MET A 140 0.78 -1.92 -14.58
CA MET A 140 1.92 -2.45 -13.84
C MET A 140 3.08 -1.45 -13.81
N THR A 141 3.31 -0.72 -14.89
CA THR A 141 4.32 0.35 -14.92
C THR A 141 4.01 1.45 -13.90
N VAL A 142 2.75 1.90 -13.85
CA VAL A 142 2.29 2.91 -12.88
C VAL A 142 2.50 2.42 -11.45
N PHE A 143 2.05 1.19 -11.16
CA PHE A 143 2.23 0.59 -9.84
C PHE A 143 3.71 0.47 -9.43
N LEU A 144 4.57 -0.03 -10.33
CA LEU A 144 6.01 -0.15 -10.05
C LEU A 144 6.67 1.21 -9.84
N SER A 145 6.31 2.22 -10.63
CA SER A 145 6.82 3.58 -10.46
C SER A 145 6.42 4.15 -9.10
N GLY A 146 5.15 4.07 -8.71
CA GLY A 146 4.68 4.51 -7.40
C GLY A 146 5.31 3.74 -6.24
N LEU A 147 5.45 2.41 -6.36
CA LEU A 147 6.09 1.59 -5.32
C LEU A 147 7.57 1.92 -5.15
N MET A 148 8.34 2.03 -6.23
CA MET A 148 9.77 2.38 -6.14
C MET A 148 9.98 3.80 -5.61
N PHE A 149 9.12 4.73 -6.01
CA PHE A 149 9.10 6.09 -5.48
C PHE A 149 8.81 6.13 -3.98
N SER A 150 7.87 5.32 -3.50
CA SER A 150 7.61 5.18 -2.06
C SER A 150 8.81 4.60 -1.31
N LEU A 151 9.50 3.60 -1.87
CA LEU A 151 10.61 2.93 -1.18
C LEU A 151 11.81 3.83 -0.88
N VAL A 152 12.09 4.88 -1.67
CA VAL A 152 13.21 5.79 -1.36
C VAL A 152 12.97 6.59 -0.08
N HIS A 153 11.71 6.78 0.33
CA HIS A 153 11.36 7.49 1.55
C HIS A 153 11.70 6.74 2.83
N LEU A 154 12.05 5.44 2.76
CA LEU A 154 12.55 4.70 3.92
C LEU A 154 13.78 5.35 4.55
N VAL A 155 14.54 6.16 3.79
CA VAL A 155 15.65 6.94 4.34
C VAL A 155 15.20 7.90 5.45
N ASN A 156 13.95 8.37 5.42
CA ASN A 156 13.41 9.26 6.46
C ASN A 156 13.18 8.56 7.80
N ALA A 157 13.20 7.23 7.84
CA ALA A 157 13.21 6.49 9.10
C ALA A 157 14.58 6.60 9.81
N THR A 158 15.65 7.01 9.10
CA THR A 158 16.96 7.24 9.70
C THR A 158 16.94 8.56 10.49
N GLY A 159 16.86 8.46 11.82
CA GLY A 159 16.73 9.62 12.71
C GLY A 159 15.31 10.19 12.83
N GLY A 160 14.32 9.59 12.16
CA GLY A 160 12.90 9.99 12.19
C GLY A 160 11.96 8.92 12.76
N SER A 161 10.66 9.21 12.76
CA SER A 161 9.64 8.25 13.18
C SER A 161 9.34 7.28 12.05
N LEU A 162 9.73 6.02 12.23
CA LEU A 162 9.40 4.92 11.34
C LEU A 162 7.89 4.83 11.03
N THR A 163 7.02 5.06 12.04
CA THR A 163 5.57 5.05 11.83
C THR A 163 5.16 6.13 10.84
N MET A 164 5.66 7.35 11.03
CA MET A 164 5.35 8.46 10.12
C MET A 164 5.97 8.26 8.74
N THR A 165 7.16 7.65 8.66
CA THR A 165 7.75 7.24 7.37
C THR A 165 6.88 6.23 6.64
N LEU A 166 6.31 5.24 7.32
CA LEU A 166 5.38 4.28 6.69
C LEU A 166 4.08 4.95 6.22
N VAL A 167 3.59 5.95 6.95
CA VAL A 167 2.44 6.77 6.55
C VAL A 167 2.75 7.62 5.31
N GLN A 168 3.93 8.26 5.27
CA GLN A 168 4.47 8.95 4.10
C GLN A 168 4.60 8.02 2.88
N MET A 169 5.13 6.82 3.10
CA MET A 169 5.28 5.82 2.04
C MET A 169 3.93 5.42 1.45
N LEU A 170 2.90 5.25 2.27
CA LEU A 170 1.55 4.91 1.83
C LEU A 170 1.00 5.95 0.85
N GLU A 171 1.11 7.23 1.21
CA GLU A 171 0.73 8.35 0.36
C GLU A 171 1.55 8.41 -0.95
N ALA A 172 2.88 8.28 -0.83
CA ALA A 172 3.80 8.33 -1.96
C ALA A 172 3.48 7.25 -3.02
N ILE A 173 2.97 6.07 -2.63
CA ILE A 173 2.50 5.06 -3.59
C ILE A 173 1.37 5.60 -4.46
N GLY A 174 0.40 6.29 -3.86
CA GLY A 174 -0.77 6.83 -4.55
C GLY A 174 -0.42 7.98 -5.49
N LEU A 175 0.18 9.03 -4.94
CA LEU A 175 0.63 10.20 -5.71
C LEU A 175 1.61 9.80 -6.81
N GLY A 176 2.57 8.95 -6.46
CA GLY A 176 3.55 8.47 -7.42
C GLY A 176 2.93 7.64 -8.56
N SER A 177 1.90 6.85 -8.26
CA SER A 177 1.14 6.13 -9.29
C SER A 177 0.37 7.11 -10.19
N PHE A 178 -0.25 8.12 -9.61
CA PHE A 178 -0.97 9.15 -10.36
C PHE A 178 -0.06 9.95 -11.30
N PHE A 179 1.08 10.43 -10.83
CA PHE A 179 2.05 11.13 -11.67
C PHE A 179 2.60 10.25 -12.79
N ALA A 180 2.83 8.96 -12.53
CA ALA A 180 3.17 8.01 -13.58
C ALA A 180 2.04 7.85 -14.62
N ALA A 181 0.78 7.82 -14.20
CA ALA A 181 -0.36 7.75 -15.11
C ALA A 181 -0.48 9.02 -15.97
N VAL A 182 -0.37 10.20 -15.35
CA VAL A 182 -0.33 11.51 -16.05
C VAL A 182 0.79 11.51 -17.10
N TYR A 183 2.00 11.07 -16.72
CA TYR A 183 3.13 11.00 -17.63
C TYR A 183 2.88 10.03 -18.81
N LEU A 184 2.30 8.85 -18.55
CA LEU A 184 1.99 7.87 -19.59
C LEU A 184 0.98 8.38 -20.62
N VAL A 185 -0.05 9.14 -20.21
CA VAL A 185 -1.12 9.61 -21.10
C VAL A 185 -0.82 10.93 -21.79
N THR A 186 0.07 11.75 -21.22
CA THR A 186 0.44 13.05 -21.81
C THR A 186 1.77 12.99 -22.56
N GLY A 187 2.73 12.20 -22.08
CA GLY A 187 4.11 12.26 -22.53
C GLY A 187 4.81 13.57 -22.13
N SER A 188 4.30 14.32 -21.16
CA SER A 188 4.85 15.59 -20.69
C SER A 188 5.35 15.44 -19.27
N LEU A 189 6.67 15.41 -19.08
CA LEU A 189 7.28 15.27 -17.75
C LEU A 189 7.11 16.56 -16.91
N TRP A 190 6.98 17.72 -17.55
CA TRP A 190 6.75 18.97 -16.83
C TRP A 190 5.47 18.99 -16.00
N LEU A 191 4.43 18.24 -16.41
CA LEU A 191 3.17 18.17 -15.64
C LEU A 191 3.39 17.59 -14.24
N PRO A 192 3.91 16.35 -14.08
CA PRO A 192 4.19 15.83 -12.75
C PRO A 192 5.30 16.62 -12.02
N ILE A 193 6.32 17.16 -12.72
CA ILE A 193 7.36 18.00 -12.07
C ILE A 193 6.74 19.19 -11.36
N ILE A 194 5.89 19.95 -12.06
CA ILE A 194 5.27 21.16 -11.50
C ILE A 194 4.27 20.79 -10.40
N ALA A 195 3.47 19.75 -10.64
CA ALA A 195 2.51 19.22 -9.68
C ALA A 195 3.18 18.80 -8.35
N HIS A 196 4.24 18.00 -8.44
CA HIS A 196 5.03 17.55 -7.30
C HIS A 196 5.72 18.73 -6.62
N GLY A 197 6.38 19.62 -7.38
CA GLY A 197 7.05 20.77 -6.79
C GLY A 197 6.12 21.78 -6.11
N ILE A 198 4.84 21.84 -6.50
CA ILE A 198 3.82 22.61 -5.79
C ILE A 198 3.49 22.00 -4.42
N ILE A 199 3.39 20.66 -4.33
CA ILE A 199 3.16 19.95 -3.06
C ILE A 199 4.33 20.23 -2.11
N ASP A 200 5.54 19.93 -2.54
CA ASP A 200 6.74 20.10 -1.70
C ASP A 200 7.01 21.55 -1.33
N GLY A 201 6.74 22.48 -2.26
CA GLY A 201 6.81 23.91 -1.98
C GLY A 201 5.77 24.34 -0.95
N PHE A 202 4.55 23.79 -1.01
CA PHE A 202 3.53 24.03 0.00
C PHE A 202 3.93 23.44 1.36
N ASP A 203 4.48 22.24 1.41
CA ASP A 203 4.93 21.60 2.66
C ASP A 203 6.08 22.37 3.30
N ALA A 204 7.03 22.85 2.48
CA ALA A 204 8.09 23.73 2.94
C ALA A 204 7.54 25.03 3.57
N LEU A 205 6.48 25.60 3.00
CA LEU A 205 5.78 26.77 3.52
C LEU A 205 4.98 26.48 4.80
N ALA A 206 4.33 25.32 4.86
CA ALA A 206 3.37 24.94 5.89
C ALA A 206 4.03 24.32 7.13
N PHE A 207 5.11 23.55 6.97
CA PHE A 207 5.67 22.72 8.04
C PHE A 207 7.15 22.99 8.31
N GLY A 208 7.81 23.81 7.50
CA GLY A 208 9.22 24.17 7.71
C GLY A 208 10.23 23.12 7.25
N THR A 209 9.75 21.99 6.72
CA THR A 209 10.57 20.84 6.36
C THR A 209 9.98 20.11 5.16
N LEU A 210 10.84 19.45 4.39
CA LEU A 210 10.47 18.51 3.33
C LEU A 210 10.45 17.06 3.84
N SER A 211 10.97 16.83 5.06
CA SER A 211 10.79 15.55 5.74
C SER A 211 9.34 15.48 6.20
N ASN A 212 8.52 14.85 5.36
CA ASN A 212 7.08 14.66 5.50
C ASN A 212 6.78 13.63 6.63
N THR A 213 7.25 13.92 7.83
CA THR A 213 6.77 13.26 9.05
C THR A 213 6.05 14.27 9.96
N ALA A 214 6.46 15.55 9.89
CA ALA A 214 5.66 16.67 10.36
C ALA A 214 4.54 16.94 9.35
N GLY A 215 3.31 17.18 9.83
CA GLY A 215 2.19 17.43 8.93
C GLY A 215 1.65 16.17 8.24
N MET A 216 1.85 14.98 8.81
CA MET A 216 1.35 13.73 8.24
C MET A 216 0.32 13.07 9.15
N SER A 217 -0.70 12.46 8.53
CA SER A 217 -1.79 11.77 9.22
C SER A 217 -2.14 10.50 8.47
N ILE A 218 -2.30 9.40 9.21
CA ILE A 218 -2.74 8.14 8.62
C ILE A 218 -4.05 8.30 7.83
N TRP A 219 -4.91 9.23 8.26
CA TRP A 219 -6.19 9.51 7.60
C TRP A 219 -6.01 10.22 6.27
N THR A 220 -5.22 11.30 6.23
CA THR A 220 -5.00 12.07 4.99
C THR A 220 -4.22 11.23 3.99
N SER A 221 -3.18 10.51 4.43
CA SER A 221 -2.40 9.63 3.56
C SER A 221 -3.23 8.48 2.99
N LEU A 222 -4.11 7.84 3.78
CA LEU A 222 -5.05 6.85 3.25
C LEU A 222 -5.97 7.44 2.17
N VAL A 223 -6.51 8.64 2.42
CA VAL A 223 -7.36 9.35 1.45
C VAL A 223 -6.58 9.63 0.17
N TYR A 224 -5.36 10.16 0.27
CA TYR A 224 -4.53 10.46 -0.89
C TYR A 224 -4.20 9.19 -1.67
N THR A 225 -3.79 8.11 -1.00
CA THR A 225 -3.51 6.83 -1.67
C THR A 225 -4.71 6.32 -2.46
N VAL A 226 -5.90 6.37 -1.87
CA VAL A 226 -7.14 5.94 -2.54
C VAL A 226 -7.49 6.87 -3.70
N VAL A 227 -7.55 8.17 -3.46
CA VAL A 227 -7.97 9.17 -4.45
C VAL A 227 -7.03 9.15 -5.66
N PHE A 228 -5.72 9.22 -5.44
CA PHE A 228 -4.73 9.23 -6.52
C PHE A 228 -4.57 7.86 -7.18
N GLY A 229 -4.71 6.75 -6.43
CA GLY A 229 -4.75 5.41 -7.00
C GLY A 229 -5.95 5.19 -7.93
N VAL A 230 -7.14 5.64 -7.51
CA VAL A 230 -8.36 5.60 -8.34
C VAL A 230 -8.24 6.52 -9.54
N ALA A 231 -7.71 7.74 -9.37
CA ALA A 231 -7.48 8.67 -10.47
C ALA A 231 -6.50 8.09 -11.50
N ALA A 232 -5.40 7.48 -11.05
CA ALA A 232 -4.43 6.79 -11.90
C ALA A 232 -5.09 5.65 -12.70
N TYR A 233 -5.88 4.80 -12.03
CA TYR A 233 -6.63 3.74 -12.69
C TYR A 233 -7.63 4.29 -13.70
N TRP A 234 -8.37 5.33 -13.36
CA TRP A 234 -9.34 5.97 -14.25
C TRP A 234 -8.67 6.55 -15.50
N LEU A 235 -7.55 7.27 -15.34
CA LEU A 235 -6.78 7.84 -16.46
C LEU A 235 -6.32 6.78 -17.47
N LEU A 236 -5.94 5.59 -16.99
CA LEU A 236 -5.47 4.51 -17.85
C LEU A 236 -6.58 3.68 -18.50
N ASN A 237 -7.81 3.71 -17.96
CA ASN A 237 -8.93 2.89 -18.45
C ASN A 237 -10.04 3.69 -19.14
N THR A 238 -10.02 5.02 -19.05
CA THR A 238 -10.95 5.86 -19.79
C THR A 238 -10.66 5.83 -21.29
N LYS A 239 -11.71 5.83 -22.12
CA LYS A 239 -11.57 5.91 -23.59
C LYS A 239 -11.10 7.30 -24.07
N ARG A 240 -11.06 8.29 -23.17
CA ARG A 240 -10.69 9.67 -23.49
C ARG A 240 -9.19 9.84 -23.73
N PHE A 241 -8.35 9.00 -23.11
CA PHE A 241 -6.91 9.14 -23.19
C PHE A 241 -6.27 7.86 -23.71
N ASN A 242 -5.25 8.01 -24.55
CA ASN A 242 -4.42 6.92 -25.02
C ASN A 242 -3.07 6.99 -24.33
N VAL A 243 -2.49 5.83 -24.01
CA VAL A 243 -1.12 5.77 -23.48
C VAL A 243 -0.15 6.16 -24.59
N VAL A 244 0.42 7.36 -24.44
CA VAL A 244 1.38 7.98 -25.37
C VAL A 244 2.74 7.29 -25.29
N ILE A 245 3.21 6.97 -24.08
CA ILE A 245 4.46 6.25 -23.87
C ILE A 245 4.18 4.75 -24.06
N SER A 246 4.02 4.37 -25.33
CA SER A 246 3.71 3.01 -25.76
C SER A 246 4.99 2.17 -25.91
N THR A 247 4.80 0.88 -26.18
CA THR A 247 5.91 -0.08 -26.31
C THR A 247 6.63 0.03 -27.65
N ASN A 248 6.11 0.77 -28.65
CA ASN A 248 6.72 0.98 -29.98
C ASN A 248 6.20 2.28 -30.63
N GLY A 249 7.08 3.01 -31.34
CA GLY A 249 6.84 4.33 -31.92
C GLY A 249 5.64 4.50 -32.86
N HIS A 250 5.04 3.42 -33.39
CA HIS A 250 3.74 3.42 -34.04
C HIS A 250 2.96 2.19 -33.58
N SER A 251 1.79 2.39 -32.98
CA SER A 251 0.73 1.39 -33.03
C SER A 251 -0.61 2.06 -32.77
N ASN A 252 -1.41 2.18 -33.84
CA ASN A 252 -2.86 2.08 -33.72
C ASN A 252 -3.15 0.81 -32.93
N LEU A 253 -3.85 0.96 -31.81
CA LEU A 253 -4.39 -0.17 -31.08
C LEU A 253 -5.49 -0.79 -31.95
N ASP A 254 -5.14 -1.78 -32.77
CA ASP A 254 -6.14 -2.71 -33.30
C ASP A 254 -6.68 -3.52 -32.12
N PHE A 255 -7.85 -3.13 -31.63
CA PHE A 255 -8.63 -3.88 -30.68
C PHE A 255 -9.22 -5.13 -31.36
N LYS A 256 -8.37 -6.04 -31.82
CA LYS A 256 -8.78 -7.45 -31.84
C LYS A 256 -8.90 -7.89 -30.40
N ARG A 257 -10.12 -7.69 -29.89
CA ARG A 257 -10.68 -8.20 -28.65
C ARG A 257 -10.02 -9.55 -28.36
N ARG A 258 -9.06 -9.60 -27.43
CA ARG A 258 -8.77 -10.87 -26.76
C ARG A 258 -10.13 -11.38 -26.31
N PRO A 259 -10.51 -12.62 -26.60
CA PRO A 259 -11.77 -13.14 -26.13
C PRO A 259 -11.77 -12.89 -24.62
N THR A 260 -12.68 -12.03 -24.17
CA THR A 260 -13.00 -11.89 -22.77
C THR A 260 -13.25 -13.31 -22.32
N GLU A 261 -12.34 -13.89 -21.52
CA GLU A 261 -12.68 -15.05 -20.72
C GLU A 261 -13.93 -14.62 -19.97
N THR A 262 -15.07 -15.12 -20.43
CA THR A 262 -16.35 -14.79 -19.87
C THR A 262 -16.27 -15.14 -18.39
N ARG A 263 -16.60 -14.19 -17.51
CA ARG A 263 -16.60 -14.44 -16.07
C ARG A 263 -17.31 -15.77 -15.85
N PRO A 264 -16.67 -16.76 -15.19
CA PRO A 264 -17.21 -18.11 -15.11
C PRO A 264 -18.64 -18.05 -14.61
N ALA A 265 -19.54 -18.80 -15.27
CA ALA A 265 -20.95 -18.83 -14.93
C ALA A 265 -21.13 -19.06 -13.42
N ILE A 266 -22.18 -18.48 -12.85
CA ILE A 266 -22.51 -18.69 -11.44
C ILE A 266 -22.93 -20.15 -11.28
N GLN A 267 -21.99 -21.03 -10.97
CA GLN A 267 -22.28 -22.40 -10.58
C GLN A 267 -22.47 -22.45 -9.08
N ARG A 268 -23.58 -23.08 -8.66
CA ARG A 268 -23.84 -23.39 -7.26
C ARG A 268 -22.83 -24.44 -6.82
N GLN A 269 -21.97 -24.10 -5.86
CA GLN A 269 -21.06 -25.04 -5.22
C GLN A 269 -21.71 -25.52 -3.92
N SER A 270 -22.30 -26.71 -3.93
CA SER A 270 -22.77 -27.36 -2.70
C SER A 270 -21.58 -28.01 -2.00
N ILE A 271 -21.30 -27.58 -0.77
CA ILE A 271 -20.29 -28.19 0.08
C ILE A 271 -20.98 -29.28 0.92
N SER A 272 -20.32 -30.42 1.12
CA SER A 272 -20.83 -31.46 2.03
C SER A 272 -21.00 -30.89 3.44
N SER A 273 -22.14 -31.16 4.08
CA SER A 273 -22.42 -30.71 5.45
C SER A 273 -21.32 -31.12 6.44
N VAL A 274 -20.71 -32.30 6.25
CA VAL A 274 -19.58 -32.76 7.06
C VAL A 274 -18.36 -31.84 6.90
N LYS A 275 -18.02 -31.46 5.66
CA LYS A 275 -16.90 -30.53 5.42
C LYS A 275 -17.17 -29.17 6.07
N THR A 276 -18.40 -28.66 5.97
CA THR A 276 -18.77 -27.39 6.62
C THR A 276 -18.69 -27.49 8.14
N LEU A 277 -19.18 -28.57 8.74
CA LEU A 277 -19.11 -28.78 10.19
C LEU A 277 -17.65 -28.86 10.67
N VAL A 278 -16.80 -29.63 9.99
CA VAL A 278 -15.37 -29.70 10.33
C VAL A 278 -14.71 -28.34 10.14
N ALA A 279 -15.04 -27.59 9.08
CA ALA A 279 -14.50 -26.25 8.86
C ALA A 279 -14.86 -25.29 10.00
N ILE A 280 -16.10 -25.31 10.49
CA ILE A 280 -16.55 -24.48 11.62
C ILE A 280 -15.87 -24.93 12.93
N ALA A 281 -15.60 -26.22 13.09
CA ALA A 281 -14.93 -26.74 14.28
C ALA A 281 -13.48 -26.27 14.41
N ILE A 282 -12.80 -25.94 13.29
CA ILE A 282 -11.40 -25.46 13.29
C ILE A 282 -11.23 -24.22 14.17
N PRO A 283 -11.86 -23.06 13.89
CA PRO A 283 -11.64 -21.86 14.68
C PRO A 283 -12.19 -21.97 16.10
N LEU A 284 -13.21 -22.81 16.34
CA LEU A 284 -13.71 -23.08 17.69
C LEU A 284 -12.70 -23.88 18.52
N ALA A 285 -12.04 -24.87 17.90
CA ALA A 285 -10.97 -25.63 18.52
C ALA A 285 -9.73 -24.74 18.76
N GLU A 286 -9.35 -23.91 17.80
CA GLU A 286 -8.25 -22.94 17.96
C GLU A 286 -8.51 -21.98 19.12
N LEU A 287 -9.72 -21.42 19.20
CA LEU A 287 -10.12 -20.51 20.28
C LEU A 287 -10.11 -21.20 21.65
N GLY A 288 -10.69 -22.40 21.73
CA GLY A 288 -10.78 -23.17 22.97
C GLY A 288 -9.42 -23.68 23.47
N LEU A 289 -8.62 -24.29 22.58
CA LEU A 289 -7.26 -24.75 22.91
C LEU A 289 -6.34 -23.57 23.24
N GLY A 290 -6.47 -22.46 22.52
CA GLY A 290 -5.74 -21.22 22.81
C GLY A 290 -6.03 -20.68 24.21
N ALA A 291 -7.30 -20.69 24.64
CA ALA A 291 -7.69 -20.32 26.00
C ALA A 291 -7.08 -21.27 27.05
N VAL A 292 -7.16 -22.58 26.83
CA VAL A 292 -6.54 -23.59 27.72
C VAL A 292 -5.03 -23.35 27.85
N VAL A 293 -4.33 -23.09 26.74
CA VAL A 293 -2.90 -22.77 26.74
C VAL A 293 -2.62 -21.47 27.51
N ALA A 294 -3.46 -20.44 27.36
CA ALA A 294 -3.31 -19.18 28.08
C ALA A 294 -3.45 -19.34 29.60
N ASP A 295 -4.36 -20.20 30.06
CA ASP A 295 -4.63 -20.41 31.49
C ASP A 295 -3.63 -21.36 32.16
N ASN A 296 -3.10 -22.35 31.42
CA ASN A 296 -2.29 -23.43 32.01
C ASN A 296 -0.78 -23.29 31.79
N VAL A 297 -0.33 -22.47 30.82
CA VAL A 297 1.10 -22.34 30.48
C VAL A 297 1.64 -21.00 30.95
N THR A 298 2.40 -20.99 32.04
CA THR A 298 2.97 -19.76 32.64
C THR A 298 4.11 -19.15 31.83
N ASN A 299 4.88 -19.98 31.11
CA ASN A 299 5.98 -19.51 30.27
C ASN A 299 5.45 -18.86 28.98
N LYS A 300 5.70 -17.55 28.80
CA LYS A 300 5.21 -16.75 27.67
C LYS A 300 5.69 -17.26 26.31
N TRP A 301 6.94 -17.72 26.19
CA TRP A 301 7.48 -18.23 24.93
C TRP A 301 6.83 -19.55 24.52
N VAL A 302 6.72 -20.48 25.48
CA VAL A 302 6.04 -21.76 25.25
C VAL A 302 4.58 -21.53 24.86
N ARG A 303 3.91 -20.58 25.53
CA ARG A 303 2.53 -20.19 25.22
C ARG A 303 2.37 -19.73 23.77
N VAL A 304 3.20 -18.79 23.30
CA VAL A 304 3.14 -18.28 21.92
C VAL A 304 3.38 -19.40 20.91
N ILE A 305 4.42 -20.22 21.13
CA ILE A 305 4.76 -21.33 20.22
C ILE A 305 3.61 -22.35 20.14
N LEU A 306 3.00 -22.70 21.28
CA LEU A 306 1.86 -23.63 21.29
C LEU A 306 0.65 -23.07 20.55
N VAL A 307 0.36 -21.78 20.70
CA VAL A 307 -0.72 -21.11 19.94
C VAL A 307 -0.43 -21.14 18.45
N ASP A 308 0.79 -20.83 18.01
CA ASP A 308 1.18 -20.90 16.60
C ASP A 308 1.04 -22.32 16.04
N VAL A 309 1.42 -23.35 16.82
CA VAL A 309 1.28 -24.76 16.42
C VAL A 309 -0.19 -25.16 16.29
N ILE A 310 -1.04 -24.75 17.23
CA ILE A 310 -2.50 -25.00 17.17
C ILE A 310 -3.07 -24.38 15.88
N PHE A 311 -2.74 -23.13 15.61
CA PHE A 311 -3.23 -22.40 14.44
C PHE A 311 -2.70 -22.99 13.12
N PHE A 312 -1.42 -23.40 13.10
CA PHE A 312 -0.83 -24.08 11.95
C PHE A 312 -1.52 -25.42 11.65
N ALA A 313 -1.84 -26.21 12.68
CA ALA A 313 -2.58 -27.45 12.51
C ALA A 313 -3.99 -27.21 11.92
N GLY A 314 -4.70 -26.19 12.40
CA GLY A 314 -6.00 -25.78 11.86
C GLY A 314 -5.91 -25.30 10.41
N LEU A 315 -4.89 -24.50 10.06
CA LEU A 315 -4.60 -24.12 8.68
C LEU A 315 -4.35 -25.33 7.78
N CYS A 316 -3.50 -26.28 8.21
CA CYS A 316 -3.22 -27.49 7.45
C CYS A 316 -4.50 -28.30 7.18
N LEU A 317 -5.38 -28.42 8.17
CA LEU A 317 -6.67 -29.09 8.03
C LEU A 317 -7.61 -28.34 7.07
N ALA A 318 -7.70 -27.01 7.18
CA ALA A 318 -8.51 -26.18 6.29
C ALA A 318 -8.04 -26.30 4.83
N VAL A 319 -6.72 -26.22 4.59
CA VAL A 319 -6.10 -26.40 3.28
C VAL A 319 -6.36 -27.80 2.74
N TYR A 320 -6.22 -28.85 3.57
CA TYR A 320 -6.49 -30.22 3.16
C TYR A 320 -7.96 -30.42 2.71
N LEU A 321 -8.93 -29.89 3.46
CA LEU A 321 -10.36 -30.04 3.18
C LEU A 321 -10.80 -29.33 1.89
N TYR A 322 -10.17 -28.20 1.57
CA TYR A 322 -10.53 -27.31 0.46
C TYR A 322 -9.46 -27.16 -0.62
N ARG A 323 -8.48 -28.08 -0.65
CA ARG A 323 -7.37 -28.08 -1.64
C ARG A 323 -7.86 -27.95 -3.08
N ASP A 324 -8.95 -28.63 -3.43
CA ASP A 324 -9.45 -28.68 -4.81
C ASP A 324 -9.95 -27.30 -5.27
N VAL A 325 -10.58 -26.56 -4.35
CA VAL A 325 -11.04 -25.18 -4.56
C VAL A 325 -9.85 -24.25 -4.67
N LEU A 326 -8.88 -24.36 -3.75
CA LEU A 326 -7.67 -23.54 -3.76
C LEU A 326 -6.91 -23.72 -5.07
N VAL A 327 -6.65 -24.95 -5.50
CA VAL A 327 -5.95 -25.25 -6.76
C VAL A 327 -6.74 -24.71 -7.95
N SER A 328 -8.05 -24.98 -8.05
CA SER A 328 -8.90 -24.50 -9.15
C SER A 328 -8.93 -22.97 -9.23
N HIS A 329 -9.06 -22.29 -8.10
CA HIS A 329 -9.12 -20.84 -8.04
C HIS A 329 -7.74 -20.22 -8.33
N TRP A 330 -6.65 -20.88 -7.93
CA TRP A 330 -5.27 -20.43 -8.20
C TRP A 330 -4.95 -20.42 -9.70
N GLN A 331 -5.33 -21.49 -10.42
CA GLN A 331 -5.08 -21.58 -11.86
C GLN A 331 -5.71 -20.43 -12.64
N ARG A 332 -6.84 -19.90 -12.16
CA ARG A 332 -7.51 -18.71 -12.73
C ARG A 332 -6.94 -17.39 -12.22
N PHE A 333 -6.48 -17.35 -10.97
CA PHE A 333 -5.93 -16.13 -10.37
C PHE A 333 -4.55 -15.78 -10.93
N LYS A 334 -3.70 -16.79 -11.17
CA LYS A 334 -2.30 -16.61 -11.60
C LYS A 334 -2.14 -15.84 -12.93
N THR A 335 -3.17 -15.85 -13.78
CA THR A 335 -3.17 -15.13 -15.07
C THR A 335 -3.45 -13.64 -14.92
N HIS A 336 -4.05 -13.22 -13.79
CA HIS A 336 -4.49 -11.85 -13.54
C HIS A 336 -3.91 -11.25 -12.23
N VAL A 337 -2.84 -11.83 -11.69
CA VAL A 337 -2.25 -11.43 -10.39
C VAL A 337 -1.98 -9.92 -10.29
N GLY A 338 -1.54 -9.28 -11.36
CA GLY A 338 -1.29 -7.83 -11.35
C GLY A 338 -2.54 -7.01 -11.08
N MET A 339 -3.65 -7.30 -11.77
CA MET A 339 -4.93 -6.64 -11.50
C MET A 339 -5.50 -7.08 -10.15
N GLY A 340 -5.35 -8.36 -9.80
CA GLY A 340 -5.77 -8.89 -8.51
C GLY A 340 -5.08 -8.21 -7.33
N LEU A 341 -3.79 -7.89 -7.46
CA LEU A 341 -3.02 -7.14 -6.47
C LEU A 341 -3.54 -5.71 -6.31
N LEU A 342 -3.83 -5.00 -7.41
CA LEU A 342 -4.42 -3.66 -7.35
C LEU A 342 -5.78 -3.66 -6.66
N VAL A 343 -6.64 -4.64 -7.00
CA VAL A 343 -7.94 -4.82 -6.34
C VAL A 343 -7.77 -5.16 -4.86
N ALA A 344 -6.76 -5.96 -4.52
CA ALA A 344 -6.46 -6.31 -3.13
C ALA A 344 -5.99 -5.09 -2.33
N ILE A 345 -5.09 -4.26 -2.88
CA ILE A 345 -4.66 -3.01 -2.25
C ILE A 345 -5.86 -2.08 -2.04
N GLY A 346 -6.72 -1.90 -3.05
CA GLY A 346 -7.96 -1.14 -2.89
C GLY A 346 -8.89 -1.71 -1.80
N GLY A 347 -8.97 -3.04 -1.70
CA GLY A 347 -9.71 -3.73 -0.64
C GLY A 347 -9.13 -3.51 0.75
N VAL A 348 -7.80 -3.51 0.90
CA VAL A 348 -7.10 -3.19 2.16
C VAL A 348 -7.39 -1.77 2.61
N LEU A 349 -7.26 -0.81 1.69
CA LEU A 349 -7.56 0.61 1.98
C LEU A 349 -9.01 0.77 2.43
N LEU A 350 -9.95 0.13 1.74
CA LEU A 350 -11.36 0.14 2.13
C LEU A 350 -11.59 -0.54 3.49
N ALA A 351 -10.87 -1.61 3.81
CA ALA A 351 -10.95 -2.26 5.11
C ALA A 351 -10.49 -1.33 6.25
N TYR A 352 -9.38 -0.61 6.09
CA TYR A 352 -8.93 0.39 7.06
C TYR A 352 -9.92 1.54 7.20
N LEU A 353 -10.52 2.02 6.10
CA LEU A 353 -11.57 3.05 6.15
C LEU A 353 -12.83 2.57 6.88
N VAL A 354 -13.28 1.33 6.64
CA VAL A 354 -14.40 0.74 7.38
C VAL A 354 -14.07 0.61 8.86
N LEU A 355 -12.89 0.07 9.19
CA LEU A 355 -12.43 -0.09 10.56
C LEU A 355 -12.41 1.25 11.31
N ALA A 356 -11.89 2.28 10.66
CA ALA A 356 -11.86 3.65 11.15
C ALA A 356 -13.23 4.23 11.44
N ALA A 357 -14.10 4.21 10.44
CA ALA A 357 -15.42 4.80 10.52
C ALA A 357 -16.23 4.13 11.63
N VAL A 358 -16.18 2.80 11.73
CA VAL A 358 -16.88 2.05 12.78
C VAL A 358 -16.31 2.37 14.15
N ARG A 359 -14.97 2.40 14.32
CA ARG A 359 -14.35 2.74 15.60
C ARG A 359 -14.70 4.16 16.05
N GLN A 360 -14.62 5.14 15.15
CA GLN A 360 -14.98 6.53 15.44
C GLN A 360 -16.47 6.65 15.81
N THR A 361 -17.35 5.94 15.11
CA THR A 361 -18.78 5.90 15.44
C THR A 361 -19.02 5.35 16.85
N LEU A 362 -18.38 4.22 17.21
CA LEU A 362 -18.51 3.63 18.54
C LEU A 362 -17.95 4.55 19.64
N GLN A 363 -16.88 5.30 19.36
CA GLN A 363 -16.34 6.30 20.27
C GLN A 363 -17.30 7.47 20.46
N TYR A 364 -17.87 8.00 19.38
CA TYR A 364 -18.85 9.09 19.44
C TYR A 364 -20.10 8.70 20.22
N MET A 365 -20.52 7.43 20.11
CA MET A 365 -21.62 6.86 20.89
C MET A 365 -21.28 6.60 22.36
N GLY A 366 -20.04 6.85 22.79
CA GLY A 366 -19.59 6.64 24.17
C GLY A 366 -19.49 5.16 24.58
N VAL A 367 -19.54 4.23 23.62
CA VAL A 367 -19.53 2.78 23.89
C VAL A 367 -18.15 2.14 23.73
N ALA A 368 -17.15 2.88 23.24
CA ALA A 368 -15.78 2.42 23.12
C ALA A 368 -14.78 3.43 23.70
N SER A 369 -13.88 2.96 24.56
CA SER A 369 -12.76 3.76 25.10
C SER A 369 -11.56 3.78 24.14
N SER A 370 -10.85 4.91 24.08
CA SER A 370 -9.56 5.04 23.40
C SER A 370 -8.47 4.29 24.17
N GLY A 371 -8.35 2.99 23.96
CA GLY A 371 -7.21 2.23 24.44
C GLY A 371 -6.02 2.44 23.51
N ALA A 372 -5.10 3.35 23.85
CA ALA A 372 -3.80 3.39 23.20
C ALA A 372 -2.99 2.17 23.67
N MET A 373 -2.68 1.25 22.75
CA MET A 373 -1.82 0.12 23.07
C MET A 373 -0.36 0.60 23.01
N ASN A 374 0.24 0.87 24.16
CA ASN A 374 1.66 1.15 24.27
C ASN A 374 2.45 -0.15 24.08
N VAL A 375 3.01 -0.34 22.88
CA VAL A 375 3.91 -1.47 22.58
C VAL A 375 5.35 -0.97 22.60
N LEU A 376 5.88 -0.73 23.80
CA LEU A 376 7.28 -0.34 23.99
C LEU A 376 7.92 -1.19 25.10
N SER A 377 8.20 -2.46 24.79
CA SER A 377 9.24 -3.21 25.50
C SER A 377 9.96 -4.21 24.58
N ILE A 378 11.27 -4.38 24.74
CA ILE A 378 12.12 -5.22 23.86
C ILE A 378 11.79 -6.72 24.01
N GLN A 379 11.38 -7.14 25.21
CA GLN A 379 10.86 -8.49 25.43
C GLN A 379 9.55 -8.72 24.66
N SER A 380 8.73 -7.67 24.47
CA SER A 380 7.52 -7.74 23.66
C SER A 380 7.79 -7.78 22.15
N ALA A 381 8.89 -7.20 21.65
CA ALA A 381 9.17 -7.17 20.21
C ALA A 381 9.58 -8.54 19.63
N GLY A 382 10.46 -9.28 20.32
CA GLY A 382 10.86 -10.62 19.88
C GLY A 382 9.72 -11.65 19.97
N MET A 383 8.94 -11.61 21.05
CA MET A 383 7.75 -12.46 21.18
C MET A 383 6.65 -12.06 20.18
N ALA A 384 6.48 -10.75 19.90
CA ALA A 384 5.54 -10.29 18.88
C ALA A 384 5.94 -10.75 17.48
N LEU A 385 7.24 -10.85 17.19
CA LEU A 385 7.71 -11.40 15.92
C LEU A 385 7.33 -12.89 15.78
N VAL A 386 7.49 -13.70 16.83
CA VAL A 386 7.05 -15.10 16.80
C VAL A 386 5.53 -15.18 16.69
N ALA A 387 4.80 -14.41 17.51
CA ALA A 387 3.34 -14.36 17.45
C ALA A 387 2.78 -13.87 16.10
N SER A 388 3.57 -13.14 15.31
CA SER A 388 3.19 -12.72 13.96
C SER A 388 3.04 -13.87 12.97
N LEU A 389 3.57 -15.06 13.28
CA LEU A 389 3.36 -16.26 12.46
C LEU A 389 1.86 -16.59 12.37
N THR A 390 1.14 -16.57 13.49
CA THR A 390 -0.33 -16.72 13.48
C THR A 390 -0.99 -15.67 12.57
N THR A 391 -0.59 -14.40 12.66
CA THR A 391 -1.10 -13.31 11.81
C THR A 391 -0.83 -13.54 10.31
N LEU A 392 0.28 -14.17 9.94
CA LEU A 392 0.57 -14.50 8.53
C LEU A 392 -0.25 -15.69 8.01
N MET A 393 -0.65 -16.61 8.90
CA MET A 393 -1.37 -17.84 8.58
C MET A 393 -2.90 -17.66 8.60
N ALA A 394 -3.41 -16.82 9.50
CA ALA A 394 -4.84 -16.57 9.72
C ALA A 394 -5.63 -16.24 8.45
N PRO A 395 -5.16 -15.34 7.56
CA PRO A 395 -5.89 -15.00 6.34
C PRO A 395 -6.22 -16.19 5.45
N PHE A 396 -5.46 -17.28 5.49
CA PHE A 396 -5.74 -18.45 4.68
C PHE A 396 -6.84 -19.30 5.32
N ALA A 397 -6.71 -19.64 6.61
CA ALA A 397 -7.65 -20.47 7.32
C ALA A 397 -9.02 -19.78 7.44
N GLU A 398 -9.03 -18.52 7.84
CA GLU A 398 -10.25 -17.75 8.07
C GLU A 398 -11.06 -17.55 6.79
N GLU A 399 -10.42 -17.26 5.66
CA GLU A 399 -11.12 -17.07 4.39
C GLU A 399 -11.68 -18.40 3.84
N ILE A 400 -10.99 -19.52 4.08
CA ILE A 400 -11.53 -20.85 3.77
C ILE A 400 -12.76 -21.16 4.62
N VAL A 401 -12.70 -20.92 5.93
CA VAL A 401 -13.79 -21.25 6.85
C VAL A 401 -14.96 -20.28 6.71
N PHE A 402 -14.74 -18.99 6.95
CA PHE A 402 -15.83 -18.02 7.02
C PHE A 402 -16.34 -17.65 5.63
N ARG A 403 -15.47 -17.43 4.65
CA ARG A 403 -15.93 -16.96 3.33
C ARG A 403 -16.33 -18.10 2.44
N HIS A 404 -15.52 -19.16 2.33
CA HIS A 404 -15.85 -20.26 1.46
C HIS A 404 -16.85 -21.25 2.09
N ALA A 405 -16.51 -21.84 3.23
CA ALA A 405 -17.33 -22.87 3.85
C ALA A 405 -18.65 -22.32 4.40
N LEU A 406 -18.63 -21.19 5.13
CA LEU A 406 -19.84 -20.69 5.81
C LEU A 406 -20.71 -19.80 4.91
N PHE A 407 -20.11 -18.96 4.05
CA PHE A 407 -20.85 -17.99 3.24
C PHE A 407 -21.07 -18.41 1.77
N TYR A 408 -19.99 -18.67 1.01
CA TYR A 408 -20.04 -18.69 -0.46
C TYR A 408 -20.89 -19.84 -1.04
N GLN A 409 -21.05 -20.96 -0.33
CA GLN A 409 -21.95 -22.05 -0.75
C GLN A 409 -23.43 -21.63 -0.86
N TRP A 410 -23.82 -20.54 -0.21
CA TRP A 410 -25.18 -19.98 -0.22
C TRP A 410 -25.37 -18.90 -1.29
N ARG A 411 -24.33 -18.58 -2.05
CA ARG A 411 -24.34 -17.55 -3.09
C ARG A 411 -25.42 -17.82 -4.15
N GLY A 412 -26.24 -16.82 -4.42
CA GLY A 412 -27.28 -16.89 -5.45
C GLY A 412 -28.58 -17.57 -5.00
N ARG A 413 -28.82 -17.64 -3.68
CA ARG A 413 -30.06 -18.16 -3.07
C ARG A 413 -30.96 -17.04 -2.52
N GLY A 414 -30.98 -15.88 -3.19
CA GLY A 414 -31.77 -14.71 -2.76
C GLY A 414 -31.38 -14.23 -1.36
N VAL A 415 -32.39 -14.04 -0.50
CA VAL A 415 -32.26 -13.55 0.89
C VAL A 415 -31.26 -14.37 1.71
N LEU A 416 -31.24 -15.69 1.53
CA LEU A 416 -30.35 -16.58 2.28
C LEU A 416 -28.86 -16.27 2.04
N THR A 417 -28.50 -15.75 0.86
CA THR A 417 -27.13 -15.29 0.59
C THR A 417 -26.71 -14.21 1.57
N TRP A 418 -27.57 -13.22 1.79
CA TRP A 418 -27.28 -12.05 2.61
C TRP A 418 -27.36 -12.37 4.09
N LEU A 419 -28.28 -13.26 4.49
CA LEU A 419 -28.30 -13.80 5.86
C LEU A 419 -26.99 -14.53 6.17
N MET A 420 -26.50 -15.36 5.26
CA MET A 420 -25.24 -16.09 5.48
C MET A 420 -24.01 -15.19 5.39
N LEU A 421 -24.07 -14.05 4.70
CA LEU A 421 -23.05 -13.01 4.79
C LEU A 421 -22.97 -12.46 6.22
N ILE A 422 -24.12 -12.12 6.81
CA ILE A 422 -24.18 -11.62 8.20
C ILE A 422 -23.66 -12.68 9.17
N VAL A 423 -24.16 -13.91 9.09
CA VAL A 423 -23.73 -15.02 9.97
C VAL A 423 -22.21 -15.24 9.88
N SER A 424 -21.67 -15.29 8.66
CA SER A 424 -20.22 -15.41 8.44
C SER A 424 -19.42 -14.24 9.00
N SER A 425 -19.94 -13.02 8.89
CA SER A 425 -19.27 -11.80 9.36
C SER A 425 -19.28 -11.69 10.88
N VAL A 426 -20.40 -12.05 11.51
CA VAL A 426 -20.50 -12.10 12.98
C VAL A 426 -19.58 -13.18 13.53
N ALA A 427 -19.61 -14.39 12.97
CA ALA A 427 -18.72 -15.48 13.39
C ALA A 427 -17.24 -15.09 13.27
N PHE A 428 -16.86 -14.44 12.17
CA PHE A 428 -15.51 -13.90 11.96
C PHE A 428 -15.08 -12.89 13.04
N GLY A 429 -15.98 -11.97 13.45
CA GLY A 429 -15.67 -11.06 14.55
C GLY A 429 -15.56 -11.78 15.90
N LEU A 430 -16.45 -12.74 16.18
CA LEU A 430 -16.50 -13.46 17.45
C LEU A 430 -15.28 -14.34 17.71
N VAL A 431 -14.60 -14.84 16.69
CA VAL A 431 -13.37 -15.64 16.90
C VAL A 431 -12.19 -14.83 17.41
N HIS A 432 -12.31 -13.50 17.44
CA HIS A 432 -11.37 -12.62 18.11
C HIS A 432 -11.65 -12.47 19.62
N TRP A 433 -12.47 -13.34 20.21
CA TRP A 433 -12.89 -13.30 21.61
C TRP A 433 -11.73 -13.12 22.60
N ASN A 434 -10.71 -13.98 22.47
CA ASN A 434 -9.55 -13.97 23.36
C ASN A 434 -8.69 -12.71 23.18
N ASN A 435 -8.67 -12.11 21.98
CA ASN A 435 -7.89 -10.91 21.66
C ASN A 435 -8.47 -9.66 22.36
N PHE A 436 -9.77 -9.65 22.63
CA PHE A 436 -10.47 -8.54 23.27
C PHE A 436 -10.94 -8.84 24.69
N HIS A 437 -10.43 -9.91 25.30
CA HIS A 437 -10.81 -10.33 26.66
C HIS A 437 -12.35 -10.46 26.82
N GLY A 438 -13.03 -10.95 25.79
CA GLY A 438 -14.49 -11.11 25.78
C GLY A 438 -15.32 -9.84 25.56
N GLN A 439 -14.70 -8.69 25.25
CA GLN A 439 -15.43 -7.45 25.03
C GLN A 439 -16.07 -7.38 23.64
N LEU A 440 -17.36 -7.73 23.57
CA LEU A 440 -18.11 -7.81 22.31
C LEU A 440 -18.07 -6.54 21.46
N ILE A 441 -18.11 -5.35 22.09
CA ILE A 441 -18.11 -4.07 21.38
C ILE A 441 -16.83 -3.89 20.56
N GLN A 442 -15.69 -4.37 21.04
CA GLN A 442 -14.41 -4.27 20.33
C GLN A 442 -14.33 -5.19 19.11
N MET A 443 -15.21 -6.19 19.01
CA MET A 443 -15.27 -7.13 17.87
C MET A 443 -16.14 -6.61 16.73
N ILE A 444 -17.02 -5.63 16.97
CA ILE A 444 -17.92 -5.06 15.93
C ILE A 444 -17.14 -4.55 14.70
N PRO A 445 -16.04 -3.79 14.83
CA PRO A 445 -15.25 -3.37 13.67
C PRO A 445 -14.76 -4.55 12.82
N TYR A 446 -14.40 -5.68 13.45
CA TYR A 446 -13.95 -6.89 12.77
C TYR A 446 -15.10 -7.59 12.04
N MET A 447 -16.32 -7.56 12.60
CA MET A 447 -17.51 -8.04 11.90
C MET A 447 -17.76 -7.24 10.61
N CYS A 448 -17.60 -5.91 10.65
CA CYS A 448 -17.78 -5.05 9.47
C CYS A 448 -16.71 -5.29 8.40
N VAL A 449 -15.43 -5.42 8.80
CA VAL A 449 -14.34 -5.80 7.88
C VAL A 449 -14.58 -7.19 7.31
N GLY A 450 -15.09 -8.11 8.11
CA GLY A 450 -15.44 -9.45 7.65
C GLY A 450 -16.54 -9.44 6.57
N ALA A 451 -17.55 -8.58 6.72
CA ALA A 451 -18.56 -8.39 5.70
C ALA A 451 -17.96 -7.86 4.39
N LEU A 452 -17.02 -6.92 4.46
CA LEU A 452 -16.29 -6.43 3.30
C LEU A 452 -15.52 -7.55 2.59
N PHE A 453 -14.78 -8.39 3.31
CA PHE A 453 -14.09 -9.54 2.71
C PHE A 453 -15.08 -10.52 2.05
N GLY A 454 -16.23 -10.76 2.69
CA GLY A 454 -17.33 -11.52 2.08
C GLY A 454 -17.81 -10.92 0.76
N LEU A 455 -18.00 -9.60 0.69
CA LEU A 455 -18.37 -8.91 -0.56
C LEU A 455 -17.29 -9.02 -1.64
N ILE A 456 -16.02 -8.84 -1.27
CA ILE A 456 -14.88 -9.01 -2.19
C ILE A 456 -14.91 -10.41 -2.79
N TYR A 457 -15.13 -11.46 -1.97
CA TYR A 457 -15.22 -12.82 -2.49
C TYR A 457 -16.47 -13.04 -3.35
N TYR A 458 -17.63 -12.50 -2.94
CA TYR A 458 -18.88 -12.59 -3.68
C TYR A 458 -18.78 -12.05 -5.11
N PHE A 459 -18.08 -10.93 -5.30
CA PHE A 459 -17.91 -10.27 -6.60
C PHE A 459 -16.74 -10.83 -7.41
N SER A 460 -15.61 -11.11 -6.77
CA SER A 460 -14.42 -11.66 -7.45
C SER A 460 -14.59 -13.11 -7.89
N ARG A 461 -15.45 -13.88 -7.20
CA ARG A 461 -15.65 -15.33 -7.41
C ARG A 461 -14.35 -16.14 -7.30
N ASN A 462 -13.34 -15.59 -6.64
CA ASN A 462 -12.02 -16.20 -6.48
C ASN A 462 -11.54 -16.04 -5.05
N ILE A 463 -11.14 -17.15 -4.42
CA ILE A 463 -10.79 -17.16 -2.99
C ILE A 463 -9.41 -16.52 -2.78
N TRP A 464 -8.52 -16.62 -3.77
CA TRP A 464 -7.21 -15.98 -3.72
C TRP A 464 -7.28 -14.46 -3.76
N GLN A 465 -8.35 -13.89 -4.34
CA GLN A 465 -8.54 -12.45 -4.31
C GLN A 465 -8.80 -11.96 -2.89
N VAL A 466 -9.64 -12.66 -2.13
CA VAL A 466 -9.95 -12.27 -0.75
C VAL A 466 -8.82 -12.66 0.22
N ILE A 467 -8.20 -13.84 0.05
CA ILE A 467 -7.00 -14.24 0.80
C ILE A 467 -5.88 -13.21 0.62
N LEU A 468 -5.59 -12.77 -0.61
CA LEU A 468 -4.57 -11.75 -0.86
C LEU A 468 -4.92 -10.42 -0.18
N THR A 469 -6.20 -10.02 -0.22
CA THR A 469 -6.64 -8.77 0.42
C THR A 469 -6.46 -8.84 1.93
N HIS A 470 -6.92 -9.92 2.55
CA HIS A 470 -6.81 -10.12 3.99
C HIS A 470 -5.34 -10.26 4.42
N PHE A 471 -4.54 -11.03 3.68
CA PHE A 471 -3.10 -11.15 3.93
C PHE A 471 -2.36 -9.81 3.86
N LEU A 472 -2.67 -8.97 2.87
CA LEU A 472 -2.08 -7.63 2.77
C LEU A 472 -2.57 -6.68 3.86
N PHE A 473 -3.79 -6.87 4.37
CA PHE A 473 -4.31 -6.11 5.50
C PHE A 473 -3.52 -6.41 6.78
N ASP A 474 -3.26 -7.69 7.03
CA ASP A 474 -2.57 -8.19 8.24
C ASP A 474 -1.06 -7.99 8.21
N ILE A 475 -0.41 -8.15 7.05
CA ILE A 475 1.06 -8.02 6.93
C ILE A 475 1.55 -6.62 7.30
N ILE A 476 0.71 -5.59 7.20
CA ILE A 476 1.06 -4.22 7.62
C ILE A 476 1.42 -4.19 9.11
N GLN A 477 0.72 -4.95 9.95
CA GLN A 477 1.04 -5.06 11.37
C GLN A 477 2.34 -5.84 11.60
N VAL A 478 2.56 -6.90 10.82
CA VAL A 478 3.80 -7.70 10.88
C VAL A 478 5.02 -6.87 10.49
N ILE A 479 4.91 -6.06 9.43
CA ILE A 479 5.97 -5.13 9.01
C ILE A 479 6.28 -4.14 10.13
N ALA A 480 5.26 -3.58 10.79
CA ALA A 480 5.45 -2.70 11.94
C ALA A 480 6.19 -3.41 13.10
N VAL A 481 5.81 -4.66 13.42
CA VAL A 481 6.49 -5.46 14.46
C VAL A 481 7.95 -5.75 14.11
N VAL A 482 8.24 -6.16 12.87
CA VAL A 482 9.60 -6.40 12.39
C VAL A 482 10.44 -5.14 12.51
N ALA A 483 9.88 -4.01 12.09
CA ALA A 483 10.60 -2.74 12.09
C ALA A 483 10.83 -2.24 13.53
N MET A 484 9.87 -2.42 14.45
CA MET A 484 10.07 -2.18 15.89
C MET A 484 11.15 -3.09 16.50
N PHE A 485 11.21 -4.36 16.09
CA PHE A 485 12.24 -5.30 16.52
C PHE A 485 13.64 -4.87 16.04
N ILE A 486 13.77 -4.41 14.80
CA ILE A 486 15.03 -3.87 14.26
C ILE A 486 15.47 -2.63 15.05
N VAL A 487 14.57 -1.67 15.30
CA VAL A 487 14.88 -0.46 16.09
C VAL A 487 15.33 -0.83 17.50
N ALA A 488 14.66 -1.80 18.14
CA ALA A 488 15.02 -2.29 19.47
C ALA A 488 16.43 -2.90 19.54
N ILE A 489 16.89 -3.56 18.47
CA ILE A 489 18.26 -4.09 18.37
C ILE A 489 19.26 -2.95 18.19
N VAL A 490 18.97 -2.02 17.26
CA VAL A 490 19.87 -0.92 16.91
C VAL A 490 20.09 0.03 18.09
N GLN A 491 19.07 0.32 18.91
CA GLN A 491 19.21 1.19 20.09
C GLN A 491 20.07 0.60 21.23
N ARG A 492 20.47 -0.68 21.14
CA ARG A 492 21.31 -1.35 22.15
C ARG A 492 22.77 -1.52 21.72
N GLY A 493 23.11 -1.26 20.47
CA GLY A 493 24.48 -1.23 19.95
C GLY A 493 24.97 0.21 19.85
#